data_AF-A0A2H3JNG2-F1
#
_entry.id   AF-A0A2H3JNG2-F1
#
_cell.length_a   1.000
_cell.length_b   1.000
_cell.length_c   1.000
_cell.angle_alpha   90.00
_cell.angle_beta   90.00
_cell.angle_gamma   90.00
#
_symmetry.space_group_name_H-M   'P 1'
#
loop_
_entity.id
_entity.type
_entity.pdbx_description
1 polymer ?
#
loop_
_entity_poly.entity_id
_entity_poly.type
_entity_poly.pdbx_seq_one_letter_code
_entity_poly.pdbx_strand_id
1 'polypeptide(L)'
;MLSSELTESYGGNREVPVDLFLQHDFAEDATYQEGLAGIIASGALEGKSEEEKADIVRRSELFYFNRKYGYSISLEDARARQCASALELSAEESQPTPSLSSIPPAPPEEPRTLTFAELKVLIEQGKTDQIPNNRIIPNELNKSPPSTSAASVRRKPWEAERP
;
A
#
# COMPACT_ATOMS: atom_id res chain seq x y z
N MET A 1 28.41 -31.10 -10.07
CA MET A 1 27.21 -31.70 -9.44
C MET A 1 26.48 -30.59 -8.73
N LEU A 2 25.24 -30.35 -9.17
CA LEU A 2 24.34 -29.31 -8.69
C LEU A 2 23.64 -29.70 -7.38
N SER A 3 23.19 -28.66 -6.68
CA SER A 3 22.01 -28.62 -5.80
C SER A 3 22.12 -29.19 -4.38
N SER A 4 22.04 -28.28 -3.41
CA SER A 4 21.00 -28.34 -2.37
C SER A 4 20.72 -26.94 -1.85
N GLU A 5 19.63 -26.37 -2.37
CA GLU A 5 18.99 -25.16 -1.89
C GLU A 5 18.50 -25.36 -0.45
N LEU A 6 18.92 -24.48 0.45
CA LEU A 6 18.37 -24.39 1.80
C LEU A 6 17.03 -23.64 1.72
N THR A 7 15.98 -24.37 1.37
CA THR A 7 14.59 -23.92 1.52
C THR A 7 14.13 -24.26 2.93
N GLU A 8 14.40 -23.36 3.88
CA GLU A 8 13.81 -23.45 5.20
C GLU A 8 12.30 -23.16 5.12
N SER A 9 11.59 -24.29 5.15
CA SER A 9 10.19 -24.49 5.44
C SER A 9 9.59 -23.52 6.47
N TYR A 10 8.51 -22.86 6.09
CA TYR A 10 7.45 -22.41 7.00
C TYR A 10 6.10 -22.91 6.47
N GLY A 11 5.91 -24.23 6.54
CA GLY A 11 4.61 -24.87 6.46
C GLY A 11 4.07 -25.16 7.86
N GLY A 12 3.40 -24.19 8.47
CA GLY A 12 2.61 -24.38 9.69
C GLY A 12 1.25 -23.76 9.47
N ASN A 13 0.20 -24.60 9.39
CA ASN A 13 -1.23 -24.26 9.34
C ASN A 13 -1.54 -22.78 8.99
N ARG A 14 -1.35 -22.42 7.72
CA ARG A 14 -1.73 -21.10 7.21
C ARG A 14 -3.25 -21.08 7.04
N GLU A 15 -3.98 -20.83 8.12
CA GLU A 15 -5.19 -20.03 7.94
C GLU A 15 -4.75 -18.78 7.20
N VAL A 16 -5.32 -18.55 6.01
CA VAL A 16 -4.89 -17.44 5.16
C VAL A 16 -5.12 -16.19 5.99
N PRO A 17 -4.08 -15.40 6.34
CA PRO A 17 -4.23 -14.25 7.23
C PRO A 17 -5.32 -13.29 6.73
N VAL A 18 -5.52 -13.24 5.42
CA VAL A 18 -6.60 -12.53 4.74
C VAL A 18 -7.99 -13.02 5.13
N ASP A 19 -8.18 -14.33 5.29
CA ASP A 19 -9.46 -14.92 5.66
C ASP A 19 -9.83 -14.52 7.08
N LEU A 20 -8.87 -14.56 8.01
CA LEU A 20 -9.04 -14.05 9.37
C LEU A 20 -9.34 -12.54 9.39
N PHE A 21 -8.69 -11.77 8.53
CA PHE A 21 -8.98 -10.34 8.38
C PHE A 21 -10.41 -10.10 7.86
N LEU A 22 -10.90 -10.91 6.92
CA LEU A 22 -12.25 -10.80 6.37
C LEU A 22 -13.33 -11.25 7.36
N GLN A 23 -13.02 -12.20 8.24
CA GLN A 23 -13.92 -12.67 9.30
C GLN A 23 -13.93 -11.76 10.53
N HIS A 24 -12.93 -10.90 10.72
CA HIS A 24 -12.83 -10.06 11.89
C HIS A 24 -13.88 -8.94 11.87
N ASP A 25 -14.72 -8.88 12.90
CA ASP A 25 -15.71 -7.81 13.06
C ASP A 25 -15.07 -6.57 13.69
N PHE A 26 -14.70 -5.60 12.85
CA PHE A 26 -14.14 -4.33 13.29
C PHE A 26 -15.18 -3.39 13.90
N ALA A 27 -16.49 -3.64 13.72
CA ALA A 27 -17.54 -2.82 14.32
C ALA A 27 -17.71 -3.12 15.82
N GLU A 28 -17.48 -4.38 16.23
CA GLU A 28 -17.60 -4.81 17.64
C GLU A 28 -16.32 -4.57 18.48
N ASP A 29 -15.17 -4.34 17.84
CA ASP A 29 -13.90 -4.09 18.55
C ASP A 29 -13.81 -2.66 19.13
N ALA A 30 -14.07 -2.54 20.42
CA ALA A 30 -14.04 -1.26 21.15
C ALA A 30 -12.67 -0.55 21.08
N THR A 31 -11.56 -1.28 21.02
CA THR A 31 -10.21 -0.67 20.98
C THR A 31 -9.95 -0.05 19.62
N TYR A 32 -10.37 -0.74 18.56
CA TYR A 32 -10.32 -0.21 17.20
C TYR A 32 -11.24 1.01 17.05
N GLN A 33 -12.48 0.94 17.55
CA GLN A 33 -13.44 2.04 17.47
C GLN A 33 -12.97 3.30 18.21
N GLU A 34 -12.32 3.16 19.38
CA GLU A 34 -11.71 4.29 20.09
C GLU A 34 -10.59 4.92 19.26
N GLY A 35 -9.72 4.11 18.65
CA GLY A 35 -8.67 4.57 17.75
C GLY A 35 -9.22 5.28 16.51
N LEU A 36 -10.28 4.73 15.90
CA LEU A 36 -10.95 5.31 14.74
C LEU A 36 -11.62 6.64 15.09
N ALA A 37 -12.26 6.74 16.26
CA ALA A 37 -12.83 7.99 16.76
C ALA A 37 -11.75 9.07 16.94
N GLY A 38 -10.54 8.71 17.39
CA GLY A 38 -9.40 9.62 17.45
C GLY A 38 -8.95 10.12 16.07
N ILE A 39 -8.93 9.24 15.07
CA ILE A 39 -8.59 9.61 13.67
C ILE A 39 -9.66 10.55 13.10
N ILE A 40 -10.94 10.26 13.34
CA ILE A 40 -12.04 11.12 12.90
C ILE A 40 -11.96 12.49 13.60
N ALA A 41 -11.76 12.51 14.92
CA ALA A 41 -11.64 13.73 15.71
C ALA A 41 -10.41 14.57 15.35
N SER A 42 -9.35 13.95 14.82
CA SER A 42 -8.14 14.65 14.33
C SER A 42 -8.36 15.43 13.02
N GLY A 43 -9.56 15.34 12.43
CA GLY A 43 -9.86 15.98 11.14
C GLY A 43 -9.31 15.23 9.94
N ALA A 44 -8.80 14.00 10.11
CA ALA A 44 -8.22 13.21 9.02
C ALA A 44 -9.23 12.86 7.91
N LEU A 45 -10.54 12.94 8.19
CA LEU A 45 -11.63 12.72 7.22
C LEU A 45 -12.27 14.05 6.75
N GLU A 46 -11.85 15.20 7.28
CA GLU A 46 -12.47 16.49 6.97
C GLU A 46 -12.02 16.97 5.58
N GLY A 47 -12.99 17.23 4.69
CA GLY A 47 -12.74 17.65 3.30
C GLY A 47 -12.49 16.53 2.28
N LYS A 48 -12.56 15.26 2.68
CA LYS A 48 -12.36 14.10 1.79
C LYS A 48 -13.66 13.57 1.19
N SER A 49 -13.60 13.01 -0.01
CA SER A 49 -14.72 12.30 -0.63
C SER A 49 -15.10 11.06 0.20
N GLU A 50 -16.34 10.60 0.05
CA GLU A 50 -16.83 9.40 0.74
C GLU A 50 -16.00 8.16 0.38
N GLU A 51 -15.52 8.08 -0.86
CA GLU A 51 -14.62 7.01 -1.34
C GLU A 51 -13.27 7.02 -0.62
N GLU A 52 -12.69 8.21 -0.41
CA GLU A 52 -11.43 8.37 0.30
C GLU A 52 -11.57 8.04 1.79
N LYS A 53 -12.71 8.39 2.39
CA LYS A 53 -13.02 8.03 3.77
C LYS A 53 -13.08 6.51 3.92
N ALA A 54 -13.76 5.83 2.99
CA ALA A 54 -13.84 4.37 2.98
C ALA A 54 -12.46 3.72 2.83
N ASP A 55 -11.60 4.25 1.96
CA ASP A 55 -10.24 3.74 1.76
C ASP A 55 -9.34 3.97 3.00
N ILE A 56 -9.48 5.12 3.68
CA ILE A 56 -8.77 5.39 4.95
C ILE A 56 -9.22 4.43 6.04
N VAL A 57 -10.53 4.18 6.16
CA VAL A 57 -11.08 3.20 7.11
C VAL A 57 -10.48 1.83 6.80
N ARG A 58 -10.53 1.37 5.54
CA ARG A 58 -9.97 0.07 5.12
C ARG A 58 -8.48 -0.08 5.45
N ARG A 59 -7.69 0.98 5.22
CA ARG A 59 -6.26 1.02 5.58
C ARG A 59 -6.04 0.93 7.08
N SER A 60 -6.87 1.62 7.85
CA SER A 60 -6.79 1.59 9.32
C SER A 60 -7.14 0.22 9.89
N GLU A 61 -8.15 -0.48 9.33
CA GLU A 61 -8.53 -1.85 9.70
C GLU A 61 -7.35 -2.80 9.50
N LEU A 62 -6.73 -2.76 8.31
CA LEU A 62 -5.57 -3.59 7.98
C LEU A 62 -4.37 -3.28 8.87
N PHE A 63 -4.10 -1.99 9.11
CA PHE A 63 -3.00 -1.59 9.99
C PHE A 63 -3.20 -2.09 11.41
N TYR A 64 -4.42 -1.96 11.95
CA TYR A 64 -4.77 -2.46 13.27
C TYR A 64 -4.63 -3.98 13.34
N PHE A 65 -5.14 -4.71 12.36
CA PHE A 65 -5.05 -6.17 12.30
C PHE A 65 -3.61 -6.66 12.21
N ASN A 66 -2.81 -6.08 11.31
CA ASN A 66 -1.39 -6.37 11.18
C ASN A 66 -0.63 -6.12 12.48
N ARG A 67 -0.95 -5.01 13.17
CA ARG A 67 -0.34 -4.68 14.46
C ARG A 67 -0.76 -5.61 15.60
N LYS A 68 -2.03 -6.03 15.63
CA LYS A 68 -2.62 -6.86 16.71
C LYS A 68 -2.15 -8.30 16.63
N TYR A 69 -2.11 -8.87 15.43
CA TYR A 69 -1.80 -10.28 15.22
C TYR A 69 -0.37 -10.54 14.69
N GLY A 70 0.38 -9.47 14.40
CA GLY A 70 1.76 -9.58 13.89
C GLY A 70 1.85 -10.06 12.44
N TYR A 71 0.75 -9.97 11.68
CA TYR A 71 0.73 -10.29 10.26
C TYR A 71 1.16 -9.10 9.39
N SER A 72 1.54 -9.39 8.15
CA SER A 72 1.92 -8.40 7.13
C SER A 72 1.01 -8.52 5.91
N ILE A 73 -0.30 -8.33 6.11
CA ILE A 73 -1.29 -8.40 5.04
C ILE A 73 -1.26 -7.09 4.26
N SER A 74 -1.17 -7.18 2.94
CA SER A 74 -1.27 -6.03 2.04
C SER A 74 -2.72 -5.80 1.63
N LEU A 75 -3.09 -4.54 1.39
CA LEU A 75 -4.37 -4.17 0.78
C LEU A 75 -4.64 -4.96 -0.51
N GLU A 76 -3.60 -5.23 -1.30
CA GLU A 76 -3.68 -5.98 -2.54
C GLU A 76 -4.09 -7.44 -2.29
N ASP A 77 -3.64 -8.04 -1.19
CA ASP A 77 -3.91 -9.43 -0.80
C ASP A 77 -5.37 -9.58 -0.33
N ALA A 78 -5.86 -8.61 0.46
CA ALA A 78 -7.26 -8.53 0.86
C ALA A 78 -8.20 -8.30 -0.33
N ARG A 79 -7.85 -7.39 -1.24
CA ARG A 79 -8.63 -7.08 -2.45
C ARG A 79 -8.64 -8.27 -3.42
N ALA A 80 -7.49 -8.93 -3.63
CA ALA A 80 -7.39 -10.11 -4.48
C ALA A 80 -8.29 -11.24 -3.97
N ARG A 81 -8.39 -11.44 -2.64
CA ARG A 81 -9.27 -12.46 -2.06
C ARG A 81 -10.74 -12.11 -2.15
N GLN A 82 -11.10 -10.82 -2.00
CA GLN A 82 -12.46 -10.35 -2.25
C GLN A 82 -12.87 -10.54 -3.71
N CYS A 83 -12.01 -10.21 -4.66
CA CYS A 83 -12.26 -10.45 -6.08
C CYS A 83 -12.37 -11.95 -6.39
N ALA A 84 -11.50 -12.79 -5.83
CA ALA A 84 -11.57 -14.24 -6.02
C ALA A 84 -12.85 -14.84 -5.42
N SER A 85 -13.27 -14.39 -4.23
CA SER A 85 -14.52 -14.81 -3.59
C SER A 85 -15.76 -14.33 -4.35
N ALA A 86 -15.72 -13.13 -4.95
CA ALA A 86 -16.80 -12.61 -5.79
C ALA A 86 -16.90 -13.35 -7.14
N LEU A 87 -15.78 -13.78 -7.71
CA LEU A 87 -15.73 -14.61 -8.92
C LEU A 87 -16.29 -16.02 -8.69
N GLU A 88 -16.03 -16.64 -7.53
CA GLU A 88 -16.61 -17.95 -7.17
C GLU A 88 -18.13 -17.90 -6.95
N LEU A 89 -18.67 -16.75 -6.53
CA LEU A 89 -20.12 -16.55 -6.35
C LEU A 89 -20.86 -16.13 -7.63
N SER A 90 -20.13 -15.77 -8.69
CA SER A 90 -20.69 -15.28 -9.96
C SER A 90 -20.39 -16.18 -11.16
N ALA A 91 -19.81 -17.37 -10.93
CA ALA A 91 -19.40 -18.32 -11.96
C ALA A 91 -20.45 -19.42 -12.28
N GLU A 92 -21.73 -19.18 -11.99
CA GLU A 92 -22.81 -19.96 -12.58
C GLU A 92 -23.52 -19.08 -13.62
N GLU A 93 -23.35 -19.46 -14.89
CA GLU A 93 -24.05 -18.94 -16.07
C GLU A 93 -23.60 -17.58 -16.65
N SER A 94 -22.61 -17.60 -17.55
CA SER A 94 -22.81 -17.25 -18.98
C SER A 94 -21.50 -17.22 -19.77
N GLN A 95 -21.51 -17.90 -20.91
CA GLN A 95 -20.38 -18.10 -21.83
C GLN A 95 -19.86 -16.80 -22.46
N PRO A 96 -18.55 -16.70 -22.79
CA PRO A 96 -18.00 -15.56 -23.51
C PRO A 96 -18.10 -15.76 -25.04
N THR A 97 -18.90 -14.92 -25.71
CA THR A 97 -18.75 -14.64 -27.14
C THR A 97 -17.83 -13.44 -27.34
N PRO A 98 -16.75 -13.51 -28.15
CA PRO A 98 -15.91 -12.36 -28.43
C PRO A 98 -16.57 -11.52 -29.52
N SER A 99 -16.92 -10.26 -29.23
CA SER A 99 -17.32 -9.29 -30.24
C SER A 99 -16.52 -8.00 -30.07
N LEU A 100 -15.85 -7.65 -31.17
CA LEU A 100 -15.06 -6.45 -31.38
C LEU A 100 -15.88 -5.16 -31.20
N SER A 101 -15.12 -4.09 -30.92
CA SER A 101 -15.41 -2.68 -31.21
C SER A 101 -16.43 -1.96 -30.33
N SER A 102 -15.91 -1.09 -29.46
CA SER A 102 -16.37 0.30 -29.42
C SER A 102 -15.33 1.17 -28.70
N ILE A 103 -14.90 2.23 -29.36
CA ILE A 103 -14.22 3.39 -28.74
C ILE A 103 -15.28 4.19 -27.99
N PRO A 104 -15.06 4.56 -26.72
CA PRO A 104 -15.65 5.77 -26.16
C PRO A 104 -14.58 6.79 -25.73
N PRO A 105 -14.94 8.08 -25.76
CA PRO A 105 -14.02 9.20 -25.53
C PRO A 105 -13.66 9.39 -24.06
N ALA A 106 -12.50 10.01 -23.85
CA ALA A 106 -11.83 10.28 -22.58
C ALA A 106 -12.71 10.83 -21.45
N PRO A 107 -12.61 10.27 -20.23
CA PRO A 107 -12.69 11.00 -18.98
C PRO A 107 -11.29 11.46 -18.49
N PRO A 108 -11.21 12.51 -17.66
CA PRO A 108 -9.96 13.08 -17.18
C PRO A 108 -9.27 12.21 -16.12
N GLU A 109 -8.02 11.84 -16.40
CA GLU A 109 -6.88 11.76 -15.48
C GLU A 109 -7.03 11.00 -14.13
N GLU A 110 -7.60 9.80 -14.15
CA GLU A 110 -7.12 8.76 -13.22
C GLU A 110 -5.82 8.16 -13.78
N PRO A 111 -4.76 7.96 -12.96
CA PRO A 111 -3.51 7.40 -13.46
C PRO A 111 -3.75 5.96 -13.92
N ARG A 112 -3.89 5.78 -15.23
CA ARG A 112 -3.95 4.50 -15.93
C ARG A 112 -2.96 3.51 -15.33
N THR A 113 -3.46 2.51 -14.60
CA THR A 113 -2.64 1.45 -14.02
C THR A 113 -2.26 0.48 -15.13
N LEU A 114 -1.02 0.56 -15.61
CA LEU A 114 -0.50 -0.37 -16.60
C LEU A 114 -0.23 -1.73 -15.96
N THR A 115 -0.50 -2.82 -16.68
CA THR A 115 -0.16 -4.18 -16.21
C THR A 115 1.36 -4.39 -16.21
N PHE A 116 1.87 -5.32 -15.39
CA PHE A 116 3.30 -5.60 -15.30
C PHE A 116 3.92 -6.00 -16.65
N ALA A 117 3.19 -6.76 -17.47
CA ALA A 117 3.62 -7.15 -18.80
C ALA A 117 3.78 -5.92 -19.72
N GLU A 118 2.84 -4.98 -19.65
CA GLU A 118 2.88 -3.76 -20.44
C GLU A 118 4.00 -2.81 -19.99
N LEU A 119 4.21 -2.68 -18.68
CA LEU A 119 5.34 -1.95 -18.10
C LEU A 119 6.68 -2.50 -18.59
N LYS A 120 6.85 -3.83 -18.57
CA LYS A 120 8.07 -4.48 -19.07
C LYS A 120 8.32 -4.12 -20.53
N VAL A 121 7.30 -4.24 -21.37
CA VAL A 121 7.39 -3.92 -22.80
C VAL A 121 7.76 -2.44 -23.02
N LEU A 122 7.18 -1.51 -22.26
CA LEU A 122 7.51 -0.08 -22.37
C LEU A 122 8.96 0.23 -21.96
N ILE A 123 9.47 -0.47 -20.94
CA ILE A 123 10.87 -0.34 -20.51
C ILE A 123 11.81 -0.90 -21.59
N GLU A 124 11.51 -2.08 -22.13
CA GLU A 124 12.31 -2.72 -23.20
C GLU A 124 12.32 -1.89 -24.48
N GLN A 125 11.20 -1.23 -24.81
CA GLN A 125 11.09 -0.33 -25.96
C GLN A 125 11.68 1.07 -25.72
N GLY A 126 12.18 1.35 -24.50
CA GLY A 126 12.72 2.66 -24.13
C GLY A 126 11.67 3.77 -24.03
N LYS A 127 10.38 3.44 -24.00
CA LYS A 127 9.26 4.40 -23.90
C LYS A 127 8.91 4.69 -22.45
N THR A 128 9.92 5.07 -21.67
CA THR A 128 9.78 5.30 -20.22
C THR A 128 8.95 6.55 -19.89
N ASP A 129 8.78 7.50 -20.83
CA ASP A 129 7.89 8.65 -20.69
C ASP A 129 6.39 8.28 -20.61
N GLN A 130 6.03 7.07 -21.07
CA GLN A 130 4.65 6.60 -21.05
C GLN A 130 4.28 5.89 -19.75
N ILE A 131 5.25 5.64 -18.87
CA ILE A 131 5.07 4.98 -17.59
C ILE A 131 4.49 5.98 -16.59
N PRO A 132 3.33 5.69 -15.98
CA PRO A 132 2.73 6.57 -14.98
C PRO A 132 3.67 6.79 -13.79
N ASN A 133 3.67 8.01 -13.25
CA ASN A 133 4.51 8.42 -12.11
C ASN A 133 6.04 8.32 -12.33
N ASN A 134 6.51 8.30 -13.57
CA ASN A 134 7.95 8.33 -13.85
C ASN A 134 8.51 9.74 -13.61
N ARG A 135 9.27 9.92 -12.53
CA ARG A 135 9.89 11.21 -12.18
C ARG A 135 11.31 11.26 -12.74
N ILE A 136 11.60 12.30 -13.54
CA ILE A 136 12.95 12.56 -14.03
C ILE A 136 13.80 13.01 -12.85
N ILE A 137 14.76 12.16 -12.45
CA ILE A 137 15.76 12.53 -11.44
C ILE A 137 16.89 13.26 -12.18
N PRO A 138 17.12 14.56 -11.92
CA PRO A 138 18.25 15.25 -12.52
C PRO A 138 19.57 14.63 -12.04
N ASN A 139 20.53 14.46 -12.95
CA ASN A 139 21.90 14.03 -12.65
C ASN A 139 22.73 15.17 -12.01
N GLU A 140 22.10 16.02 -11.22
CA GLU A 140 22.74 17.16 -10.57
C GLU A 140 22.79 16.94 -9.07
N LEU A 141 23.97 17.14 -8.48
CA LEU A 141 24.10 17.19 -7.04
C LEU A 141 23.42 18.47 -6.53
N ASN A 142 22.60 18.34 -5.47
CA ASN A 142 21.93 19.46 -4.82
C ASN A 142 22.95 20.58 -4.52
N LYS A 143 22.73 21.77 -5.10
CA LYS A 143 23.61 22.94 -4.96
C LYS A 143 23.44 23.67 -3.63
N SER A 144 22.42 23.31 -2.85
CA SER A 144 22.18 23.92 -1.56
C SER A 144 23.32 23.58 -0.60
N PRO A 145 23.75 24.54 0.25
CA PRO A 145 24.73 24.23 1.28
C PRO A 145 24.19 23.12 2.21
N PRO A 146 25.05 22.24 2.73
CA PRO A 146 24.63 21.22 3.67
C PRO A 146 24.00 21.88 4.91
N SER A 147 23.01 21.23 5.52
CA SER A 147 22.42 21.73 6.75
C SER A 147 23.47 21.81 7.86
N THR A 148 23.63 22.98 8.46
CA THR A 148 24.48 23.17 9.64
C THR A 148 23.68 22.81 10.90
N SER A 149 24.33 22.14 11.85
CA SER A 149 23.69 21.82 13.13
C SER A 149 23.46 23.10 13.94
N ALA A 150 22.20 23.40 14.28
CA ALA A 150 21.82 24.49 15.18
C ALA A 150 21.76 24.05 16.66
N ALA A 151 22.17 22.81 16.97
CA ALA A 151 22.10 22.29 18.33
C ALA A 151 23.17 22.95 19.21
N SER A 152 22.75 23.53 20.35
CA SER A 152 23.68 23.99 21.37
C SER A 152 24.47 22.80 21.91
N VAL A 153 25.79 22.82 21.78
CA VAL A 153 26.64 21.79 22.37
C VAL A 153 26.52 21.87 23.89
N ARG A 154 25.92 20.84 24.51
CA ARG A 154 25.88 20.73 25.97
C ARG A 154 27.31 20.60 26.44
N ARG A 155 27.79 21.63 27.15
CA ARG A 155 29.12 21.63 27.75
C ARG A 155 29.26 20.44 28.69
N LYS A 156 30.44 19.83 28.64
CA LYS A 156 30.75 18.71 29.52
C LYS A 156 31.07 19.26 30.91
N PRO A 157 30.78 18.53 31.99
CA PRO A 157 30.94 19.05 33.36
C PRO A 157 32.38 19.45 33.69
N TRP A 158 33.39 18.88 33.03
CA TRP A 158 34.80 19.26 33.18
C TRP A 158 35.19 20.55 32.44
N GLU A 159 34.29 21.17 31.68
CA GLU A 159 34.51 22.44 30.98
C GLU A 159 33.99 23.65 31.78
N ALA A 160 33.23 23.43 32.86
CA ALA A 160 32.67 24.48 33.71
C ALA A 160 33.67 25.05 34.71
N GLU A 161 34.78 24.35 34.97
CA GLU A 161 35.79 24.75 35.94
C GLU A 161 37.14 24.97 35.25
N ARG A 162 37.30 26.16 34.68
CA ARG A 162 38.61 26.82 34.68
C ARG A 162 38.44 28.20 35.29
N PRO A 163 39.30 28.58 36.26
CA PRO A 163 39.27 29.90 36.88
C PRO A 163 39.54 31.02 35.87
#